data_AF-A0A8S1EJV6-F1
#
_entry.id   AF-A0A8S1EJV6-F1
#
_cell.length_a   1.000
_cell.length_b   1.000
_cell.length_c   1.000
_cell.angle_alpha   90.00
_cell.angle_beta   90.00
_cell.angle_gamma   90.00
#
_symmetry.space_group_name_H-M   'P 1'
#
loop_
_entity.id
_entity.type
_entity.pdbx_description
1 polymer ?
#
loop_
_entity_poly.entity_id
_entity_poly.type
_entity_poly.pdbx_seq_one_letter_code
_entity_poly.pdbx_strand_id
1 'polypeptide(L)'
;MPRDCYPLCAEKRDFMEVRPAKNASDFYRDYDPTVGVGTALVLLLFFISVTINGFIRCMIRKYRMHRFYKNLRETERQKAAEENVVEVVVEQPTAS
;
A
#
# COMPACT_ATOMS: atom_id res chain seq x y z
N MET A 1 -49.71 27.93 31.46
CA MET A 1 -48.96 29.01 30.80
C MET A 1 -47.99 28.36 29.83
N PRO A 2 -48.03 28.65 28.51
CA PRO A 2 -47.00 28.16 27.61
C PRO A 2 -45.72 28.95 27.89
N ARG A 3 -44.56 28.28 27.95
CA ARG A 3 -43.28 28.99 27.99
C ARG A 3 -42.75 29.11 26.57
N ASP A 4 -42.60 30.35 26.15
CA ASP A 4 -41.95 30.76 24.92
C ASP A 4 -40.51 30.27 24.90
N CYS A 5 -40.19 29.54 23.83
CA CYS A 5 -38.84 29.10 23.53
C CYS A 5 -38.59 29.42 22.05
N TYR A 6 -38.19 30.67 21.80
CA TYR A 6 -37.73 31.23 20.52
C TYR A 6 -36.89 32.49 20.85
N PRO A 7 -35.77 32.84 20.16
CA PRO A 7 -35.38 32.49 18.79
C PRO A 7 -34.17 31.55 18.65
N LEU A 8 -33.69 30.95 19.74
CA LEU A 8 -32.50 30.09 19.76
C LEU A 8 -32.75 28.74 20.43
N CYS A 9 -33.91 28.14 20.17
CA CYS A 9 -34.04 26.71 20.39
C CYS A 9 -33.17 26.01 19.35
N ALA A 10 -31.97 25.62 19.77
CA ALA A 10 -31.10 24.75 18.99
C ALA A 10 -31.70 23.33 18.94
N GLU A 11 -32.90 23.20 18.37
CA GLU A 11 -33.48 21.93 18.01
C GLU A 11 -32.93 21.53 16.64
N LYS A 12 -31.69 21.02 16.66
CA LYS A 12 -31.30 19.97 15.71
C LYS A 12 -30.09 19.20 16.23
N ARG A 13 -30.36 18.11 16.93
CA ARG A 13 -29.48 16.94 16.90
C ARG A 13 -30.34 15.71 16.64
N ASP A 14 -30.49 15.40 15.36
CA ASP A 14 -31.11 14.15 14.91
C ASP A 14 -30.20 12.97 15.29
N PHE A 15 -30.33 12.52 16.53
CA PHE A 15 -30.02 11.17 16.97
C PHE A 15 -31.26 10.72 17.74
N MET A 16 -32.22 10.15 17.01
CA MET A 16 -33.54 9.71 17.48
C MET A 16 -33.42 8.62 18.55
N GLU A 17 -33.04 8.99 19.77
CA GLU A 17 -32.95 8.09 20.91
C GLU A 17 -33.67 8.72 22.10
N VAL A 18 -34.64 7.99 22.68
CA VAL A 18 -35.56 8.51 23.71
C VAL A 18 -34.82 8.97 24.98
N ARG A 19 -33.58 8.52 25.18
CA ARG A 19 -32.66 9.00 26.23
C ARG A 19 -31.20 8.99 25.73
N PRO A 20 -30.70 10.06 25.11
CA PRO A 20 -29.30 10.09 24.69
C PRO A 20 -28.37 10.08 25.90
N ALA A 21 -27.18 9.51 25.73
CA ALA A 21 -26.12 9.56 26.72
C ALA A 21 -25.82 11.03 27.09
N LYS A 22 -25.95 11.38 28.37
CA LYS A 22 -25.75 12.76 28.85
C LYS A 22 -24.28 13.12 29.03
N ASN A 23 -23.44 12.10 29.27
CA ASN A 23 -22.01 12.22 29.50
C ASN A 23 -21.24 11.27 28.57
N ALA A 24 -20.00 11.63 28.24
CA ALA A 24 -19.13 10.79 27.41
C ALA A 24 -18.91 9.39 28.02
N SER A 25 -18.86 9.29 29.36
CA SER A 25 -18.74 8.02 30.08
C SER A 25 -19.94 7.09 29.87
N ASP A 26 -21.15 7.63 29.76
CA ASP A 26 -22.36 6.83 29.53
C ASP A 26 -22.40 6.30 28.10
N PHE A 27 -21.88 7.08 27.14
CA PHE A 27 -21.76 6.66 25.75
C PHE A 27 -20.82 5.45 25.61
N TYR A 28 -19.63 5.50 26.22
CA TYR A 28 -18.66 4.40 26.13
C TYR A 28 -19.03 3.15 26.94
N ARG A 29 -20.00 3.25 27.87
CA ARG A 29 -20.44 2.11 28.68
C ARG A 29 -21.31 1.15 27.88
N ASP A 30 -22.15 1.69 27.01
CA ASP A 30 -23.11 0.92 26.23
C ASP A 30 -22.65 0.74 24.76
N TYR A 31 -21.55 1.40 24.36
CA TYR A 31 -20.95 1.26 23.04
C TYR A 31 -20.19 -0.07 22.90
N ASP A 32 -20.52 -0.85 21.87
CA ASP A 32 -19.80 -2.06 21.54
C ASP A 32 -18.45 -1.73 20.84
N PRO A 33 -17.30 -1.96 21.50
CA PRO A 33 -15.99 -1.64 20.93
C PRO A 33 -15.68 -2.46 19.67
N THR A 34 -16.38 -3.57 19.43
CA THR A 34 -16.19 -4.40 18.24
C THR A 34 -16.58 -3.67 16.96
N VAL A 35 -17.47 -2.68 17.03
CA VAL A 35 -17.85 -1.85 15.86
C VAL A 35 -16.66 -1.00 15.40
N GLY A 36 -15.93 -0.41 16.34
CA GLY A 36 -14.71 0.35 16.03
C GLY A 36 -13.59 -0.53 15.46
N VAL A 37 -13.38 -1.71 16.05
CA VAL A 37 -12.37 -2.66 15.56
C VAL A 37 -12.75 -3.21 14.17
N GLY A 38 -14.01 -3.57 13.96
CA GLY A 38 -14.52 -4.10 12.70
C GLY A 38 -14.40 -3.09 11.57
N THR A 39 -14.78 -1.84 11.82
CA THR A 39 -14.63 -0.76 10.83
C THR A 39 -13.16 -0.48 10.51
N ALA A 40 -12.28 -0.46 11.51
CA ALA A 40 -10.84 -0.31 11.29
C ALA A 40 -10.25 -1.43 10.42
N LEU A 41 -10.66 -2.69 10.64
CA LEU A 41 -10.22 -3.83 9.84
C LEU A 41 -10.68 -3.73 8.38
N VAL A 42 -11.94 -3.33 8.13
CA VAL A 42 -12.45 -3.16 6.77
C VAL A 42 -11.69 -2.06 6.04
N LEU A 43 -11.43 -0.93 6.70
CA LEU A 43 -10.65 0.17 6.12
C LEU A 43 -9.20 -0.27 5.83
N LEU A 44 -8.58 -1.00 6.75
CA LEU A 44 -7.24 -1.53 6.56
C LEU A 44 -7.17 -2.43 5.33
N LEU A 45 -8.11 -3.38 5.19
CA LEU A 45 -8.20 -4.25 4.02
C LEU A 45 -8.42 -3.47 2.72
N PHE A 46 -9.24 -2.42 2.76
CA PHE A 46 -9.45 -1.54 1.60
C PHE A 46 -8.14 -0.87 1.16
N PHE A 47 -7.41 -0.22 2.09
CA PHE A 47 -6.13 0.40 1.76
C PHE A 47 -5.10 -0.62 1.27
N ILE A 48 -5.03 -1.79 1.90
CA ILE A 48 -4.17 -2.89 1.46
C ILE A 48 -4.52 -3.33 0.03
N SER A 49 -5.81 -3.51 -0.27
CA SER A 49 -6.24 -3.94 -1.61
C SER A 49 -5.88 -2.93 -2.72
N VAL A 50 -6.02 -1.64 -2.43
CA VAL A 50 -5.68 -0.56 -3.36
C VAL A 50 -4.16 -0.48 -3.55
N THR A 51 -3.41 -0.54 -2.46
CA THR A 51 -1.93 -0.47 -2.49
C THR A 51 -1.31 -1.68 -3.17
N ILE A 52 -1.81 -2.90 -2.91
CA ILE A 52 -1.34 -4.13 -3.54
C ILE A 52 -1.48 -4.05 -5.06
N ASN A 53 -2.61 -3.56 -5.58
CA ASN A 53 -2.81 -3.46 -7.03
C ASN A 53 -1.77 -2.55 -7.70
N GLY A 54 -1.41 -1.43 -7.06
CA GLY A 54 -0.31 -0.58 -7.52
C GLY A 54 1.05 -1.27 -7.39
N PHE A 55 1.29 -1.91 -6.25
CA PHE A 55 2.57 -2.54 -5.93
C PHE A 55 2.87 -3.73 -6.85
N ILE A 56 1.88 -4.57 -7.17
CA ILE A 56 2.03 -5.70 -8.10
C ILE A 56 2.50 -5.21 -9.47
N ARG A 57 1.92 -4.14 -10.01
CA ARG A 57 2.32 -3.59 -11.32
C ARG A 57 3.76 -3.07 -11.28
N CYS A 58 4.15 -2.40 -10.21
CA CYS A 58 5.52 -1.93 -10.00
C CYS A 58 6.51 -3.10 -9.84
N MET A 59 6.15 -4.12 -9.07
CA MET A 59 6.96 -5.32 -8.86
C MET A 59 7.15 -6.10 -10.16
N ILE A 60 6.11 -6.27 -10.97
CA ILE A 60 6.22 -6.92 -12.29
C ILE A 60 7.18 -6.13 -13.20
N ARG A 61 7.06 -4.80 -13.25
CA ARG A 61 7.97 -3.96 -14.04
C ARG A 61 9.41 -4.07 -13.55
N LYS A 62 9.63 -3.96 -12.24
CA LYS A 62 10.97 -4.07 -11.63
C LYS A 62 11.57 -5.46 -11.85
N TYR A 63 10.76 -6.52 -11.74
CA TYR A 63 11.19 -7.89 -12.01
C TYR A 63 11.61 -8.09 -13.46
N ARG A 64 10.80 -7.63 -14.42
CA ARG A 64 11.15 -7.71 -15.86
C ARG A 64 12.44 -6.95 -16.16
N MET A 65 12.59 -5.75 -15.61
CA MET A 65 13.78 -4.92 -15.78
C MET A 65 15.01 -5.58 -15.15
N HIS A 66 14.90 -6.11 -13.94
CA HIS A 66 15.99 -6.83 -13.29
C HIS A 66 16.42 -8.07 -14.08
N ARG A 67 15.45 -8.84 -14.61
CA ARG A 67 15.74 -10.00 -15.49
C ARG A 67 16.47 -9.57 -16.76
N PHE A 68 16.06 -8.46 -17.37
CA PHE A 68 16.72 -7.92 -18.56
C PHE A 68 18.18 -7.52 -18.26
N TYR A 69 18.43 -6.75 -17.20
CA TYR A 69 19.79 -6.35 -16.82
C TYR A 69 20.68 -7.54 -16.45
N LYS A 70 20.12 -8.57 -15.82
CA LYS A 70 20.86 -9.80 -15.53
C LYS A 70 21.33 -10.48 -16.82
N ASN A 71 20.43 -10.65 -17.78
CA ASN A 71 20.76 -11.24 -19.07
C ASN A 71 21.80 -10.39 -19.84
N LEU A 72 21.67 -9.05 -19.79
CA LEU A 72 22.63 -8.15 -20.45
C LEU A 72 24.05 -8.34 -19.89
N ARG A 73 24.19 -8.40 -18.57
CA ARG A 73 25.47 -8.65 -17.90
C ARG A 73 26.07 -10.01 -18.23
N GLU A 74 25.24 -11.05 -18.38
CA GLU A 74 25.71 -12.37 -18.80
C GLU A 74 26.22 -12.33 -20.25
N THR A 75 25.52 -11.65 -21.16
CA THR A 75 25.98 -11.45 -22.54
C THR A 75 27.26 -10.62 -22.61
N GLU A 76 27.39 -9.55 -21.82
CA GLU A 76 28.63 -8.74 -21.75
C GLU A 76 29.82 -9.56 -21.25
N ARG A 77 29.62 -10.42 -20.24
CA ARG A 77 30.66 -11.34 -19.77
C ARG A 77 31.07 -12.36 -20.82
N GLN A 78 30.12 -12.89 -21.59
CA GLN A 78 30.41 -13.81 -22.69
C GLN A 78 31.22 -13.12 -23.79
N LYS A 79 30.84 -11.90 -24.18
CA LYS A 79 31.59 -11.11 -25.16
C LYS A 79 33.00 -10.79 -24.68
N ALA A 80 33.17 -10.37 -23.43
CA ALA A 80 34.49 -10.10 -22.86
C ALA A 80 35.34 -11.39 -22.80
N ALA A 81 34.75 -12.54 -22.47
CA ALA A 81 35.47 -13.81 -22.48
C ALA A 81 35.89 -14.22 -23.90
N GLU A 82 35.02 -14.01 -24.90
CA GLU A 82 35.33 -14.29 -26.30
C GLU A 82 36.43 -13.37 -26.83
N GLU A 83 36.40 -12.07 -26.51
CA GLU A 83 37.44 -11.10 -26.86
C GLU A 83 38.80 -11.49 -26.25
N ASN A 84 38.83 -11.88 -24.97
CA ASN A 84 40.06 -12.38 -24.33
C ASN A 84 40.58 -13.67 -24.98
N VAL A 85 39.71 -14.58 -25.40
CA VAL A 85 40.12 -15.81 -26.10
C VAL A 85 40.69 -15.49 -27.49
N VAL A 86 40.07 -14.56 -28.22
CA VAL A 86 40.56 -14.12 -29.54
C VAL A 86 41.91 -13.41 -29.39
N GLU A 87 42.09 -12.54 -28.41
CA GLU A 87 43.37 -11.87 -28.12
C GLU A 87 44.48 -12.90 -27.81
N VAL A 88 44.21 -13.87 -26.94
CA VAL A 88 45.15 -14.96 -26.62
C VAL A 88 45.49 -15.81 -27.86
N VAL A 89 44.52 -16.10 -28.73
CA VAL A 89 44.74 -16.88 -29.96
C VAL A 89 45.52 -16.08 -31.01
N VAL A 90 45.33 -14.76 -31.09
CA VAL A 90 46.04 -13.85 -32.01
C VAL A 90 47.47 -13.55 -31.53
N GLU A 91 47.74 -13.65 -30.23
CA GLU A 91 49.10 -13.48 -29.67
C GLU A 91 49.97 -14.76 -29.81
N GLN A 92 49.35 -15.92 -30.05
CA GLN A 92 50.04 -17.22 -30.18
C GLN A 92 50.43 -17.72 -31.60
N PRO A 93 50.13 -17.10 -32.76
CA PRO A 93 50.57 -17.62 -34.05
C PRO A 93 51.87 -16.94 -34.47
N THR A 94 52.99 -17.65 -34.25
CA THR A 94 54.26 -17.65 -35.05
C THR A 94 55.50 -17.81 -34.16
N ALA A 95 55.59 -18.93 -33.45
CA ALA A 95 56.87 -19.49 -33.02
C ALA A 95 56.97 -20.92 -33.57
N SER A 96 57.27 -21.03 -34.87
CA SER A 96 57.74 -22.25 -35.52
C SER A 96 58.74 -21.87 -36.59
#